data_AF-A0A968LET1-F1
#
_entry.id   AF-A0A968LET1-F1
#
_cell.length_a   1.000
_cell.length_b   1.000
_cell.length_c   1.000
_cell.angle_alpha   90.00
_cell.angle_beta   90.00
_cell.angle_gamma   90.00
#
_symmetry.space_group_name_H-M   'P 1'
#
loop_
_entity.id
_entity.type
_entity.pdbx_description
1 polymer ?
#
loop_
_entity_poly.entity_id
_entity_poly.type
_entity_poly.pdbx_seq_one_letter_code
_entity_poly.pdbx_strand_id
1 'polypeptide(L)'
;MWDLTSPIPVDLSTNADQAYRRQHQYQHRKLKMVIRHRRRLVYLRAAFQRELDRALSARLQQELALTIRLDEQELGQARFMAHFEFADQQWVLTCQHHLWRCDWFFTNTAHPQVIHCTHHTLKNRLCYALGQFQHQRTWAENSSAA
;
A
#
# COMPACT_ATOMS: atom_id res chain seq x y z
N MET A 1 -36.66 -63.47 34.18
CA MET A 1 -35.65 -63.12 33.15
C MET A 1 -36.00 -61.74 32.65
N TRP A 2 -35.17 -60.74 32.94
CA TRP A 2 -35.31 -59.39 32.41
C TRP A 2 -33.99 -59.07 31.70
N ASP A 3 -34.01 -59.05 30.37
CA ASP A 3 -32.86 -58.63 29.58
C ASP A 3 -32.73 -57.10 29.65
N LEU A 4 -31.74 -56.65 30.42
CA LEU A 4 -31.29 -55.26 30.49
C LEU A 4 -30.25 -55.01 29.41
N THR A 5 -30.68 -54.94 28.14
CA THR A 5 -29.85 -54.37 27.07
C THR A 5 -30.05 -52.87 27.02
N SER A 6 -29.31 -52.16 27.88
CA SER A 6 -29.15 -50.71 27.78
C SER A 6 -28.43 -50.38 26.47
N PRO A 7 -28.97 -49.52 25.58
CA PRO A 7 -28.23 -49.07 24.42
C PRO A 7 -27.09 -48.16 24.87
N ILE A 8 -25.87 -48.50 24.46
CA ILE A 8 -24.66 -47.72 24.69
C ILE A 8 -24.80 -46.39 23.90
N PRO A 9 -24.61 -45.21 24.51
CA PRO A 9 -24.65 -43.94 23.79
C PRO A 9 -23.33 -43.75 23.02
N VAL A 10 -23.25 -44.31 21.82
CA VAL A 10 -22.13 -44.12 20.89
C VAL A 10 -22.62 -43.25 19.74
N ASP A 11 -22.43 -41.92 19.78
CA ASP A 11 -22.21 -41.12 18.55
C ASP A 11 -22.11 -39.60 18.73
N LEU A 12 -22.36 -39.04 19.92
CA LEU A 12 -22.35 -37.58 20.09
C LEU A 12 -20.95 -36.99 20.29
N SER A 13 -20.00 -37.70 20.92
CA SER A 13 -18.65 -37.18 21.17
C SER A 13 -17.82 -37.10 19.89
N THR A 14 -17.96 -38.07 19.00
CA THR A 14 -17.24 -38.15 17.71
C THR A 14 -17.61 -37.01 16.76
N ASN A 15 -18.88 -36.60 16.72
CA ASN A 15 -19.33 -35.52 15.84
C ASN A 15 -18.92 -34.13 16.36
N ALA A 16 -19.02 -33.90 17.66
CA ALA A 16 -18.54 -32.66 18.29
C ALA A 16 -17.03 -32.50 18.15
N ASP A 17 -16.26 -33.57 18.34
CA ASP A 17 -14.81 -33.58 18.17
C ASP A 17 -14.38 -33.35 16.71
N GLN A 18 -15.10 -33.94 15.75
CA GLN A 18 -14.85 -33.70 14.33
C GLN A 18 -15.15 -32.26 13.92
N ALA A 19 -16.26 -31.68 14.39
CA ALA A 19 -16.61 -30.28 14.13
C ALA A 19 -15.55 -29.33 14.72
N TYR A 20 -15.11 -29.58 15.96
CA TYR A 20 -14.05 -28.83 16.61
C TYR A 20 -12.73 -28.90 15.83
N ARG A 21 -12.31 -30.10 15.39
CA ARG A 21 -11.09 -30.28 14.57
C ARG A 21 -11.17 -29.51 13.24
N ARG A 22 -12.31 -29.56 12.54
CA ARG A 22 -12.52 -28.81 11.29
C ARG A 22 -12.45 -27.30 11.50
N GLN A 23 -13.09 -26.79 12.56
CA GLN A 23 -13.03 -25.38 12.94
C GLN A 23 -11.60 -24.95 13.27
N HIS A 24 -10.88 -25.73 14.08
CA HIS A 24 -9.49 -25.45 14.42
C HIS A 24 -8.57 -25.44 13.20
N GLN A 25 -8.74 -26.41 12.28
CA GLN A 25 -8.01 -26.44 11.01
C GLN A 25 -8.32 -25.23 10.12
N TYR A 26 -9.59 -24.82 10.04
CA TYR A 26 -10.00 -23.63 9.31
C TYR A 26 -9.36 -22.37 9.91
N GLN A 27 -9.41 -22.19 11.23
CA GLN A 27 -8.79 -21.05 11.91
C GLN A 27 -7.27 -21.03 11.68
N HIS A 28 -6.62 -22.19 11.74
CA HIS A 28 -5.18 -22.29 11.47
C HIS A 28 -4.83 -21.95 10.01
N ARG A 29 -5.65 -22.38 9.04
CA ARG A 29 -5.49 -21.99 7.62
C ARG A 29 -5.67 -20.47 7.45
N LYS A 30 -6.69 -19.89 8.07
CA LYS A 30 -6.96 -18.44 8.07
C LYS A 30 -5.77 -17.68 8.64
N LEU A 31 -5.25 -18.09 9.79
CA LEU A 31 -4.08 -17.48 10.43
C LEU A 31 -2.84 -17.56 9.52
N LYS A 32 -2.58 -18.71 8.90
CA LYS A 32 -1.47 -18.87 7.93
C LYS A 32 -1.58 -17.89 6.76
N MET A 33 -2.79 -17.71 6.22
CA MET A 33 -3.04 -16.76 5.14
C MET A 33 -2.79 -15.31 5.59
N VAL A 34 -3.27 -14.93 6.78
CA VAL A 34 -3.02 -13.60 7.36
C VAL A 34 -1.53 -13.35 7.57
N ILE A 35 -0.78 -14.32 8.11
CA ILE A 35 0.67 -14.20 8.32
C ILE A 35 1.40 -14.03 6.98
N ARG A 36 1.07 -14.85 5.97
CA ARG A 36 1.65 -14.73 4.62
C ARG A 36 1.36 -13.35 4.02
N HIS A 37 0.12 -12.87 4.16
CA HIS A 37 -0.27 -11.56 3.66
C HIS A 37 0.51 -10.43 4.34
N ARG A 38 0.61 -10.44 5.69
CA ARG A 38 1.41 -9.46 6.43
C ARG A 38 2.88 -9.45 6.00
N ARG A 39 3.51 -10.63 5.86
CA ARG A 39 4.89 -10.74 5.37
C ARG A 39 5.05 -10.15 3.97
N ARG A 40 4.08 -10.41 3.08
CA ARG A 40 4.05 -9.83 1.74
C ARG A 40 3.98 -8.30 1.80
N LEU A 41 3.14 -7.72 2.66
CA LEU A 41 3.05 -6.26 2.80
C LEU A 41 4.37 -5.64 3.28
N VAL A 42 5.03 -6.25 4.26
CA VAL A 42 6.35 -5.79 4.73
C VAL A 42 7.38 -5.83 3.60
N TYR A 43 7.41 -6.92 2.84
CA TYR A 43 8.29 -7.04 1.67
C TYR A 43 8.02 -5.97 0.62
N LEU A 44 6.75 -5.76 0.25
CA LEU A 44 6.35 -4.78 -0.76
C LEU A 44 6.69 -3.35 -0.32
N ARG A 45 6.48 -3.01 0.95
CA ARG A 45 6.88 -1.71 1.51
C ARG A 45 8.38 -1.49 1.41
N ALA A 46 9.17 -2.49 1.79
CA ALA A 46 10.62 -2.42 1.74
C ALA A 46 11.14 -2.33 0.29
N ALA A 47 10.51 -3.05 -0.64
CA ALA A 47 10.84 -2.96 -2.07
C ALA A 47 10.56 -1.54 -2.60
N PHE A 48 9.39 -0.98 -2.28
CA PHE A 48 9.03 0.39 -2.67
C PHE A 48 10.00 1.43 -2.09
N GLN A 49 10.33 1.35 -0.79
CA GLN A 49 11.31 2.23 -0.16
C GLN A 49 12.68 2.14 -0.85
N ARG A 50 13.13 0.93 -1.20
CA ARG A 50 14.42 0.76 -1.91
C ARG A 50 14.43 1.44 -3.28
N GLU A 51 13.34 1.36 -4.04
CA GLU A 51 13.28 2.09 -5.31
C GLU A 51 13.21 3.60 -5.09
N LEU A 52 12.51 4.06 -4.06
CA LEU A 52 12.46 5.47 -3.70
C LEU A 52 13.87 5.99 -3.34
N ASP A 53 14.64 5.22 -2.57
CA ASP A 53 16.02 5.55 -2.17
C ASP A 53 16.98 5.59 -3.35
N ARG A 54 16.75 4.77 -4.38
CA ARG A 54 17.53 4.81 -5.61
C ARG A 54 17.17 6.01 -6.48
N ALA A 55 15.90 6.40 -6.51
CA ALA A 55 15.39 7.44 -7.39
C ALA A 55 15.54 8.86 -6.79
N LEU A 56 15.42 8.98 -5.46
CA LEU A 56 15.48 10.23 -4.71
C LEU A 56 16.51 10.16 -3.59
N SER A 57 17.36 11.18 -3.50
CA SER A 57 18.32 11.33 -2.40
C SER A 57 17.62 11.48 -1.05
N ALA A 58 18.16 10.87 0.01
CA ALA A 58 17.63 10.93 1.37
C ALA A 58 17.33 12.37 1.86
N ARG A 59 18.20 13.33 1.52
CA ARG A 59 17.98 14.75 1.82
C ARG A 59 16.66 15.28 1.26
N LEU A 60 16.38 15.02 -0.01
CA LEU A 60 15.14 15.46 -0.66
C LEU A 60 13.92 14.73 -0.06
N GLN A 61 14.05 13.44 0.27
CA GLN A 61 12.97 12.71 0.91
C GLN A 61 12.62 13.31 2.29
N GLN A 62 13.62 13.75 3.05
CA GLN A 62 13.45 14.43 4.33
C GLN A 62 12.87 15.84 4.17
N GLU A 63 13.37 16.63 3.21
CA GLU A 63 12.86 17.98 2.92
C GLU A 63 11.38 17.94 2.50
N LEU A 64 10.97 16.93 1.74
CA LEU A 64 9.57 16.72 1.36
C LEU A 64 8.75 16.00 2.44
N ALA A 65 9.35 15.56 3.55
CA ALA A 65 8.68 14.75 4.58
C ALA A 65 7.89 13.55 4.01
N LEU A 66 8.50 12.83 3.06
CA LEU A 66 7.82 11.72 2.36
C LEU A 66 7.35 10.64 3.33
N THR A 67 6.07 10.31 3.25
CA THR A 67 5.44 9.25 4.04
C THR A 67 4.92 8.14 3.15
N ILE A 68 5.43 6.92 3.32
CA ILE A 68 4.97 5.76 2.57
C ILE A 68 3.68 5.21 3.19
N ARG A 69 2.62 5.11 2.38
CA ARG A 69 1.31 4.59 2.77
C ARG A 69 0.90 3.44 1.86
N LEU A 70 0.08 2.54 2.39
CA LEU A 70 -0.58 1.52 1.59
C LEU A 70 -1.73 2.18 0.82
N ASP A 71 -1.85 1.92 -0.47
CA ASP A 71 -3.00 2.31 -1.26
C ASP A 71 -4.20 1.43 -0.88
N GLU A 72 -5.19 2.04 -0.24
CA GLU A 72 -6.41 1.37 0.21
C GLU A 72 -7.51 1.38 -0.86
N GLN A 73 -7.33 2.14 -1.96
CA GLN A 73 -8.32 2.26 -3.03
C GLN A 73 -8.24 1.08 -4.01
N GLU A 74 -7.06 0.52 -4.23
CA GLU A 74 -6.88 -0.65 -5.09
C GLU A 74 -7.20 -1.97 -4.34
N LEU A 75 -8.49 -2.32 -4.31
CA LEU A 75 -9.00 -3.55 -3.68
C LEU A 75 -8.40 -4.86 -4.25
N GLY A 76 -7.79 -4.83 -5.44
CA GLY A 76 -7.26 -6.00 -6.12
C GLY A 76 -5.80 -6.34 -5.80
N GLN A 77 -4.95 -5.34 -5.52
CA GLN A 77 -3.52 -5.52 -5.31
C GLN A 77 -2.99 -4.51 -4.31
N ALA A 78 -2.34 -5.00 -3.25
CA ALA A 78 -1.64 -4.13 -2.30
C ALA A 78 -0.49 -3.38 -3.00
N ARG A 79 -0.58 -2.05 -3.04
CA ARG A 79 0.45 -1.16 -3.56
C ARG A 79 0.83 -0.13 -2.52
N PHE A 80 2.08 0.32 -2.53
CA PHE A 80 2.56 1.39 -1.67
C PHE A 80 2.79 2.65 -2.50
N MET A 81 2.47 3.81 -1.92
CA MET A 81 2.65 5.12 -2.51
C MET A 81 3.40 6.01 -1.51
N ALA A 82 4.15 6.99 -1.99
CA ALA A 82 4.74 8.01 -1.13
C ALA A 82 3.89 9.29 -1.19
N HIS A 83 3.49 9.80 -0.04
CA HIS A 83 2.73 11.03 0.10
C HIS A 83 3.61 12.13 0.65
N PHE A 84 3.40 13.35 0.20
CA PHE A 84 3.95 14.55 0.81
C PHE A 84 3.04 15.75 0.59
N GLU A 85 3.26 16.78 1.37
CA GLU A 85 2.59 18.07 1.23
C GLU A 85 3.57 19.09 0.67
N PHE A 86 3.13 19.84 -0.33
CA PHE A 86 3.89 20.94 -0.88
C PHE A 86 2.95 22.07 -1.26
N ALA A 87 3.18 23.26 -0.71
CA ALA A 87 2.33 24.44 -0.91
C ALA A 87 0.84 24.10 -0.69
N ASP A 88 0.52 23.57 0.49
CA ASP A 88 -0.84 23.19 0.95
C ASP A 88 -1.58 22.17 0.06
N GLN A 89 -0.85 21.48 -0.82
CA GLN A 89 -1.39 20.46 -1.70
C GLN A 89 -0.76 19.11 -1.41
N GLN A 90 -1.59 18.06 -1.47
CA GLN A 90 -1.14 16.70 -1.32
C GLN A 90 -0.61 16.19 -2.66
N TRP A 91 0.59 15.64 -2.63
CA TRP A 91 1.23 14.99 -3.76
C TRP A 91 1.44 13.53 -3.45
N VAL A 92 1.28 12.71 -4.50
CA VAL A 92 1.42 11.26 -4.39
C VAL A 92 2.39 10.78 -5.45
N LEU A 93 3.35 9.94 -5.06
CA LEU A 93 4.27 9.24 -5.93
C LEU A 93 3.98 7.74 -5.92
N THR A 94 3.98 7.14 -7.10
CA THR A 94 3.88 5.68 -7.30
C THR A 94 4.99 5.19 -8.22
N CYS A 95 5.38 3.93 -8.07
CA CYS A 95 6.27 3.23 -8.99
C CYS A 95 5.54 2.00 -9.55
N GLN A 96 5.65 1.83 -10.86
CA GLN A 96 5.28 0.61 -11.56
C GLN A 96 6.55 -0.12 -12.00
N HIS A 97 6.70 -1.35 -11.53
CA HIS A 97 7.81 -2.20 -11.91
C HIS A 97 7.52 -2.95 -13.21
N HIS A 98 8.47 -2.90 -14.13
CA HIS A 98 8.57 -3.74 -15.31
C HIS A 98 9.83 -4.61 -15.22
N LEU A 99 9.96 -5.61 -16.12
CA LEU A 99 11.12 -6.53 -16.11
C LEU A 99 12.49 -5.82 -16.14
N TRP A 100 12.58 -4.66 -16.82
CA TRP A 100 13.86 -3.98 -17.09
C TRP A 100 13.89 -2.53 -16.61
N ARG A 101 12.78 -2.00 -16.06
CA ARG A 101 12.68 -0.59 -15.64
C ARG A 101 11.62 -0.39 -14.55
N CYS A 102 11.76 0.66 -13.74
CA CYS A 102 10.68 1.22 -12.93
C CYS A 102 10.26 2.56 -13.54
N ASP A 103 8.96 2.64 -13.81
CA ASP A 103 8.28 3.84 -14.27
C ASP A 103 7.63 4.50 -13.06
N TRP A 104 7.88 5.79 -12.88
CA TRP A 104 7.37 6.58 -11.77
C TRP A 104 6.26 7.51 -12.23
N PHE A 105 5.24 7.62 -11.41
CA PHE A 105 4.12 8.52 -11.62
C PHE A 105 3.96 9.40 -10.39
N PHE A 106 3.69 10.68 -10.61
CA PHE A 106 3.27 11.53 -9.52
C PHE A 106 2.18 12.50 -9.94
N THR A 107 1.34 12.84 -8.99
CA THR A 107 0.17 13.68 -9.21
C THR A 107 -0.12 14.53 -7.99
N ASN A 108 -0.76 15.66 -8.22
CA ASN A 108 -1.29 16.53 -7.19
C ASN A 108 -2.78 16.18 -7.03
N THR A 109 -3.26 15.98 -5.80
CA THR A 109 -4.65 15.61 -5.56
C THR A 109 -5.66 16.67 -6.01
N ALA A 110 -5.28 17.95 -6.04
CA ALA A 110 -6.14 19.03 -6.55
C ALA A 110 -6.12 19.15 -8.08
N HIS A 111 -5.06 18.67 -8.74
CA HIS A 111 -4.92 18.71 -10.18
C HIS A 111 -4.52 17.33 -10.70
N PRO A 112 -5.47 16.52 -11.22
CA PRO A 112 -5.25 15.11 -11.55
C PRO A 112 -4.37 14.90 -12.78
N GLN A 113 -3.56 15.88 -13.18
CA GLN A 113 -2.54 15.69 -14.19
C GLN A 113 -1.48 14.73 -13.62
N VAL A 114 -1.38 13.57 -14.26
CA VAL A 114 -0.39 12.55 -13.90
C VAL A 114 0.88 12.82 -14.69
N ILE A 115 1.98 13.01 -13.98
CA ILE A 115 3.31 13.16 -14.58
C ILE A 115 4.00 11.80 -14.53
N HIS A 116 4.32 11.27 -15.71
CA HIS A 116 5.09 10.04 -15.88
C HIS A 116 6.57 10.34 -16.12
N CYS A 117 7.45 9.56 -15.49
CA CYS A 117 8.90 9.66 -15.66
C CYS A 117 9.60 8.33 -15.36
N THR A 118 10.87 8.24 -15.74
CA THR A 118 11.70 7.09 -15.39
C THR A 118 12.40 7.31 -14.06
N HIS A 119 12.88 6.23 -13.45
CA HIS A 119 13.74 6.27 -12.26
C HIS A 119 14.82 7.38 -12.30
N HIS A 120 15.58 7.48 -13.39
CA HIS A 120 16.67 8.46 -13.52
C HIS A 120 16.22 9.92 -13.64
N THR A 121 14.98 10.13 -14.07
CA THR A 121 14.44 11.48 -14.32
C THR A 121 13.49 11.95 -13.22
N LEU A 122 13.13 11.08 -12.27
CA LEU A 122 12.18 11.37 -11.20
C LEU A 122 12.53 12.64 -10.44
N LYS A 123 13.74 12.73 -9.88
CA LYS A 123 14.18 13.88 -9.09
C LYS A 123 14.00 15.20 -9.86
N ASN A 124 14.51 15.25 -11.09
CA ASN A 124 14.48 16.48 -11.90
C ASN A 124 13.04 16.85 -12.30
N ARG A 125 12.24 15.86 -12.70
CA ARG A 125 10.82 16.06 -13.04
C ARG A 125 10.02 16.54 -11.83
N LEU A 126 10.27 15.98 -10.66
CA LEU A 126 9.63 16.36 -9.41
C LEU A 126 9.98 17.80 -9.04
N CYS A 127 11.27 18.14 -8.96
CA CYS A 127 11.71 19.51 -8.68
C CYS A 127 11.12 20.53 -9.67
N TYR A 128 11.12 20.19 -10.97
CA TYR A 128 10.54 21.05 -11.99
C TYR A 128 9.04 21.25 -11.80
N ALA A 129 8.29 20.18 -11.55
CA ALA A 129 6.85 20.26 -11.35
C ALA A 129 6.47 21.07 -10.10
N LEU A 130 7.20 20.88 -9.00
CA LEU A 130 7.00 21.65 -7.76
C LEU A 130 7.33 23.13 -7.97
N GLY A 131 8.41 23.45 -8.67
CA GLY A 131 8.76 24.83 -9.01
C GLY A 131 7.74 25.51 -9.92
N GLN A 132 7.27 24.82 -10.96
CA GLN A 132 6.20 25.32 -11.85
C GLN A 132 4.91 25.59 -11.07
N PHE A 133 4.54 24.67 -10.17
CA PHE A 133 3.36 24.82 -9.33
C PHE A 133 3.46 26.06 -8.42
N GLN A 134 4.61 26.27 -7.78
CA GLN A 134 4.85 27.44 -6.93
C GLN A 134 4.74 28.74 -7.73
N HIS A 135 5.34 28.80 -8.92
CA HIS A 135 5.20 29.97 -9.79
C HIS A 135 3.73 30.23 -10.11
N GLN A 136 2.99 29.25 -10.66
CA GLN A 136 1.58 29.42 -11.03
C GLN A 136 0.73 29.93 -9.87
N ARG A 137 0.96 29.42 -8.65
CA ARG A 137 0.27 29.89 -7.45
C ARG A 137 0.57 31.36 -7.14
N THR A 138 1.84 31.76 -7.13
CA THR A 138 2.22 33.17 -6.89
C THR A 138 1.64 34.13 -7.94
N TRP A 139 1.57 33.72 -9.21
CA TRP A 139 0.93 34.50 -10.27
C TRP A 139 -0.59 34.64 -10.04
N ALA A 140 -1.27 33.56 -9.65
CA ALA A 140 -2.71 33.60 -9.36
C ALA A 140 -3.05 34.45 -8.12
N GLU A 141 -2.23 34.38 -7.07
CA GLU A 141 -2.37 35.22 -5.87
C GLU A 141 -2.19 36.71 -6.21
N ASN A 142 -1.16 37.06 -6.99
CA ASN A 142 -0.94 38.44 -7.42
C ASN A 142 -2.01 38.96 -8.38
N SER A 143 -2.61 38.10 -9.21
CA SER A 143 -3.65 38.49 -10.16
C SER A 143 -5.04 38.64 -9.52
N SER A 144 -5.25 38.06 -8.35
CA SER A 144 -6.53 38.14 -7.62
C SER A 144 -6.57 39.28 -6.58
N ALA A 145 -5.41 39.86 -6.27
CA ALA A 145 -5.26 41.02 -5.40
C ALA A 145 -5.28 42.37 -6.14
N ALA A 146 -5.32 42.37 -7.47
CA ALA A 146 -5.41 43.55 -8.34
C ALA A 146 -6.84 43.74 -8.85
#